data_AF-A0A7W7CNI8-F1
#
_entry.id   AF-A0A7W7CNI8-F1
#
_cell.length_a   1.000
_cell.length_b   1.000
_cell.length_c   1.000
_cell.angle_alpha   90.00
_cell.angle_beta   90.00
_cell.angle_gamma   90.00
#
_symmetry.space_group_name_H-M   'P 1'
#
loop_
_entity.id
_entity.type
_entity.pdbx_description
1 polymer ?
#
loop_
_entity_poly.entity_id
_entity_poly.type
_entity_poly.pdbx_seq_one_letter_code
_entity_poly.pdbx_strand_id
1 'polypeptide(L)'
;MTAEAAPHDLLRTLAPQVVGVLTHRFGDFAAAEDAVQEALIAAHTHWTAHGVPEKPRGWLIQTASRKLLDQLRGDRARRRRETEASLRERAGPAYDRDDTLDVLLLCCHPALDDAAAVALTLRAVGGLTTAEIARAFLVPEATMGRRISRAKQRIHGVPFDSSFRPAALRVLYLIFNEGYASSGDAVHRVELSAEAIRLTRMVAARRPEDSEVAGLLALMLLTDARRPARTGTSGELVPLTEQDRSRWDAGLIREGTAILDAAFRRGQVGEYQLQAAIAALHDRAASVAQTDWPQIQALYEILERITGSRWSR
;
A
#
# COMPACT_ATOMS: atom_id res chain seq x y z
N MET A 1 -3.68 -36.05 -40.69
CA MET A 1 -3.71 -36.23 -39.21
C MET A 1 -2.71 -35.26 -38.62
N THR A 2 -3.24 -34.35 -37.81
CA THR A 2 -2.69 -33.04 -37.45
C THR A 2 -1.42 -33.13 -36.61
N ALA A 3 -0.40 -32.37 -37.04
CA ALA A 3 0.85 -32.16 -36.32
C ALA A 3 0.55 -31.58 -34.93
N GLU A 4 0.93 -32.32 -33.90
CA GLU A 4 0.96 -31.86 -32.52
C GLU A 4 2.04 -30.77 -32.46
N ALA A 5 1.63 -29.51 -32.54
CA ALA A 5 2.55 -28.38 -32.41
C ALA A 5 3.22 -28.52 -31.04
N ALA A 6 4.52 -28.82 -31.04
CA ALA A 6 5.28 -29.01 -29.82
C ALA A 6 5.03 -27.82 -28.88
N PRO A 7 4.93 -28.01 -27.55
CA PRO A 7 4.71 -26.92 -26.59
C PRO A 7 5.64 -25.72 -26.80
N HIS A 8 6.82 -25.97 -27.36
CA HIS A 8 7.81 -24.97 -27.76
C HIS A 8 7.35 -24.02 -28.88
N ASP A 9 6.67 -24.51 -29.92
CA ASP A 9 6.15 -23.67 -31.01
C ASP A 9 5.02 -22.76 -30.53
N LEU A 10 4.15 -23.29 -29.65
CA LEU A 10 3.09 -22.51 -29.02
C LEU A 10 3.66 -21.36 -28.16
N LEU A 11 4.70 -21.64 -27.37
CA LEU A 11 5.38 -20.60 -26.56
C LEU A 11 5.99 -19.50 -27.44
N ARG A 12 6.64 -19.86 -28.56
CA ARG A 12 7.20 -18.89 -29.51
C ARG A 12 6.14 -17.98 -30.11
N THR A 13 4.94 -18.50 -30.40
CA THR A 13 3.82 -17.70 -30.91
C THR A 13 3.21 -16.79 -29.85
N LEU A 14 3.11 -17.25 -28.61
CA LEU A 14 2.46 -16.50 -27.53
C LEU A 14 3.36 -15.42 -26.93
N ALA A 15 4.67 -15.64 -26.84
CA ALA A 15 5.63 -14.71 -26.22
C ALA A 15 5.47 -13.24 -26.68
N PRO A 16 5.53 -12.89 -27.98
CA PRO A 16 5.41 -11.49 -28.41
C PRO A 16 4.02 -10.89 -28.13
N GLN A 17 2.96 -11.71 -28.11
CA GLN A 17 1.60 -11.25 -27.77
C GLN A 17 1.48 -10.92 -26.28
N VAL A 18 2.15 -11.68 -25.42
CA VAL A 18 2.18 -11.46 -23.98
C VAL A 18 3.04 -10.23 -23.66
N VAL A 19 4.21 -10.08 -24.30
CA VAL A 19 5.05 -8.87 -24.19
C VAL A 19 4.24 -7.65 -24.60
N GLY A 20 3.57 -7.65 -25.76
CA GLY A 20 2.74 -6.53 -26.20
C GLY A 20 1.65 -6.13 -25.19
N VAL A 21 0.99 -7.12 -24.59
CA VAL A 21 -0.02 -6.88 -23.54
C VAL A 21 0.61 -6.24 -22.29
N LEU A 22 1.75 -6.75 -21.83
CA LEU A 22 2.42 -6.21 -20.64
C LEU A 22 3.02 -4.82 -20.92
N THR A 23 3.66 -4.59 -22.06
CA THR A 23 4.20 -3.30 -22.45
C THR A 23 3.11 -2.23 -22.52
N HIS A 24 1.95 -2.54 -23.12
CA HIS A 24 0.81 -1.61 -23.14
C HIS A 24 0.24 -1.33 -21.76
N ARG A 25 0.28 -2.33 -20.86
CA ARG A 25 -0.30 -2.23 -19.52
C ARG A 25 0.62 -1.53 -18.52
N PHE A 26 1.93 -1.72 -18.61
CA PHE A 26 2.90 -1.30 -17.60
C PHE A 26 3.88 -0.22 -18.09
N GLY A 27 3.91 0.07 -19.40
CA GLY A 27 4.66 1.19 -19.98
C GLY A 27 6.18 1.01 -20.06
N ASP A 28 6.70 -0.16 -19.68
CA ASP A 28 8.13 -0.51 -19.75
C ASP A 28 8.31 -1.79 -20.57
N PHE A 29 8.85 -1.64 -21.78
CA PHE A 29 9.06 -2.75 -22.70
C PHE A 29 10.13 -3.73 -22.22
N ALA A 30 11.24 -3.22 -21.66
CA ALA A 30 12.36 -4.06 -21.25
C ALA A 30 11.96 -4.92 -20.05
N ALA A 31 11.31 -4.32 -19.05
CA ALA A 31 10.83 -5.06 -17.89
C ALA A 31 9.72 -6.07 -18.28
N ALA A 32 8.83 -5.69 -19.20
CA ALA A 32 7.81 -6.60 -19.73
C ALA A 32 8.43 -7.80 -20.47
N GLU A 33 9.50 -7.57 -21.25
CA GLU A 33 10.23 -8.64 -21.93
C GLU A 33 10.87 -9.61 -20.93
N ASP A 34 11.60 -9.09 -19.93
CA ASP A 34 12.25 -9.90 -18.90
C ASP A 34 11.25 -10.75 -18.10
N ALA A 35 10.13 -10.15 -17.70
CA ALA A 35 9.08 -10.85 -16.98
C ALA A 35 8.41 -11.95 -17.83
N VAL A 36 8.29 -11.75 -19.14
CA VAL A 36 7.80 -12.78 -20.05
C VAL A 36 8.83 -13.90 -20.19
N GLN A 37 10.13 -13.60 -20.28
CA GLN A 37 11.17 -14.65 -20.31
C GLN A 37 11.11 -15.54 -19.06
N GLU A 38 10.95 -14.96 -17.87
CA GLU A 38 10.74 -15.73 -16.65
C GLU A 38 9.47 -16.58 -16.68
N ALA A 39 8.38 -16.04 -17.22
CA ALA A 39 7.13 -16.78 -17.37
C ALA A 39 7.24 -17.93 -18.37
N LEU A 40 8.04 -17.80 -19.43
CA LEU A 40 8.31 -18.87 -20.39
C LEU A 40 9.12 -20.01 -19.75
N ILE A 41 10.10 -19.69 -18.89
CA ILE A 41 10.86 -20.69 -18.11
C ILE A 41 9.93 -21.45 -17.15
N ALA A 42 9.06 -20.72 -16.45
CA ALA A 42 8.06 -21.31 -15.58
C ALA A 42 7.07 -22.20 -16.36
N ALA A 43 6.65 -21.77 -17.55
CA ALA A 43 5.80 -22.56 -18.44
C ALA A 43 6.51 -23.84 -18.90
N HIS A 44 7.77 -23.76 -19.28
CA HIS A 44 8.55 -24.92 -19.70
C HIS A 44 8.61 -25.99 -18.59
N THR A 45 8.81 -25.56 -17.35
CA THR A 45 8.85 -26.45 -16.18
C THR A 45 7.47 -26.99 -15.79
N HIS A 46 6.44 -26.14 -15.81
CA HIS A 46 5.10 -26.52 -15.37
C HIS A 46 4.39 -27.41 -16.41
N TRP A 47 4.49 -27.08 -17.70
CA TRP A 47 3.75 -27.75 -18.77
C TRP A 47 4.34 -29.11 -19.11
N THR A 48 5.64 -29.32 -18.88
CA THR A 48 6.25 -30.66 -18.99
C THR A 48 5.76 -31.60 -17.89
N ALA A 49 5.50 -31.08 -16.68
CA ALA A 49 5.03 -31.90 -15.55
C ALA A 49 3.50 -32.09 -15.51
N HIS A 50 2.71 -31.11 -15.97
CA HIS A 50 1.25 -31.08 -15.78
C HIS A 50 0.44 -30.93 -17.08
N GLY A 51 1.11 -30.91 -18.24
CA GLY A 51 0.48 -30.62 -19.52
C GLY A 51 0.23 -29.12 -19.76
N VAL A 52 -0.12 -28.78 -21.00
CA VAL A 52 -0.41 -27.40 -21.40
C VAL A 52 -1.78 -26.99 -20.84
N PRO A 53 -1.89 -25.85 -20.12
CA PRO A 53 -3.17 -25.35 -19.61
C PRO A 53 -4.16 -25.05 -20.73
N GLU A 54 -5.46 -25.16 -20.46
CA GLU A 54 -6.54 -24.88 -21.42
C GLU A 54 -6.49 -23.46 -22.00
N LYS A 55 -5.98 -22.49 -21.22
CA LYS A 55 -5.80 -21.08 -21.62
C LYS A 55 -4.33 -20.65 -21.47
N PRO A 56 -3.42 -21.11 -22.35
CA PRO A 56 -1.97 -20.96 -22.19
C PRO A 56 -1.53 -19.48 -22.24
N ARG A 57 -2.16 -18.68 -23.10
CA ARG A 57 -1.90 -17.22 -23.18
C ARG A 57 -2.29 -16.50 -21.89
N GLY A 58 -3.44 -16.84 -21.31
CA GLY A 58 -3.91 -16.23 -20.05
C GLY A 58 -2.99 -16.59 -18.88
N TRP A 59 -2.55 -17.84 -18.82
CA TRP A 59 -1.58 -18.31 -17.83
C TRP A 59 -0.25 -17.55 -17.92
N LEU A 60 0.27 -17.35 -19.13
CA LEU A 60 1.50 -16.59 -19.37
C LEU A 60 1.36 -15.12 -18.98
N ILE A 61 0.25 -14.46 -19.34
CA ILE A 61 -0.02 -13.08 -18.94
C ILE A 61 -0.06 -12.95 -17.42
N GLN A 62 -0.75 -13.87 -16.72
CA GLN A 62 -0.87 -13.84 -15.28
C GLN A 62 0.49 -14.07 -14.58
N THR A 63 1.25 -15.05 -15.06
CA THR A 63 2.56 -15.39 -14.51
C THR A 63 3.57 -14.26 -14.74
N ALA A 64 3.66 -13.74 -15.97
CA ALA A 64 4.53 -12.61 -16.30
C ALA A 64 4.13 -11.35 -15.53
N SER A 65 2.83 -11.07 -15.36
CA SER A 65 2.37 -9.92 -14.56
C SER A 65 2.81 -10.04 -13.09
N ARG A 66 2.75 -11.24 -12.51
CA ARG A 66 3.24 -11.47 -11.13
C ARG A 66 4.74 -11.25 -11.03
N LYS A 67 5.50 -11.79 -11.99
CA LYS A 67 6.97 -11.63 -12.06
C LYS A 67 7.38 -10.17 -12.21
N LEU A 68 6.74 -9.43 -13.10
CA LEU A 68 6.99 -8.01 -13.28
C LEU A 68 6.68 -7.20 -12.01
N LEU A 69 5.56 -7.51 -11.34
CA LEU A 69 5.22 -6.88 -10.06
C LEU A 69 6.25 -7.19 -8.97
N ASP A 70 6.77 -8.42 -8.92
CA ASP A 70 7.78 -8.83 -7.96
C ASP A 70 9.14 -8.20 -8.25
N GLN A 71 9.53 -8.08 -9.52
CA GLN A 71 10.72 -7.33 -9.95
C GLN A 71 10.61 -5.85 -9.58
N LEU A 72 9.47 -5.20 -9.84
CA LEU A 72 9.23 -3.80 -9.45
C LEU A 72 9.27 -3.61 -7.91
N ARG A 73 8.77 -4.59 -7.14
CA ARG A 73 8.90 -4.60 -5.67
C ARG A 73 10.36 -4.76 -5.23
N GLY A 74 11.11 -5.66 -5.87
CA GLY A 74 12.52 -5.92 -5.59
C GLY A 74 13.43 -4.75 -5.95
N ASP A 75 13.21 -4.13 -7.11
CA ASP A 75 13.97 -2.98 -7.59
C ASP A 75 13.69 -1.73 -6.76
N ARG A 76 12.48 -1.57 -6.22
CA ARG A 76 12.21 -0.52 -5.23
C ARG A 76 12.94 -0.77 -3.91
N ALA A 77 12.95 -2.01 -3.42
CA ALA A 77 13.71 -2.36 -2.22
C ALA A 77 15.23 -2.19 -2.44
N ARG A 78 15.71 -2.47 -3.66
CA ARG A 78 17.11 -2.30 -4.08
C ARG A 78 17.48 -0.83 -4.25
N ARG A 79 16.75 -0.06 -5.04
CA ARG A 79 16.94 1.39 -5.23
C ARG A 79 16.81 2.14 -3.91
N ARG A 80 15.95 1.70 -2.98
CA ARG A 80 15.88 2.24 -1.62
C ARG A 80 17.15 1.99 -0.83
N ARG A 81 17.71 0.77 -0.86
CA ARG A 81 19.01 0.47 -0.23
C ARG A 81 20.17 1.23 -0.88
N GLU A 82 20.17 1.35 -2.20
CA GLU A 82 21.19 2.07 -2.97
C GLU A 82 21.09 3.58 -2.78
N THR A 83 19.88 4.13 -2.63
CA THR A 83 19.67 5.55 -2.31
C THR A 83 20.01 5.85 -0.86
N GLU A 84 19.64 4.99 0.09
CA GLU A 84 20.05 5.09 1.50
C GLU A 84 21.57 4.96 1.67
N ALA A 85 22.24 4.10 0.88
CA ALA A 85 23.69 3.96 0.87
C ALA A 85 24.38 5.16 0.19
N SER A 86 23.87 5.62 -0.96
CA SER A 86 24.46 6.73 -1.71
C SER A 86 24.27 8.10 -1.03
N LEU A 87 23.18 8.28 -0.28
CA LEU A 87 22.98 9.47 0.55
C LEU A 87 23.90 9.47 1.79
N ARG A 88 24.15 8.30 2.39
CA ARG A 88 25.13 8.14 3.49
C ARG A 88 26.57 8.42 3.05
N GLU A 89 26.92 8.11 1.80
CA GLU A 89 28.28 8.28 1.28
C GLU A 89 28.57 9.73 0.82
N ARG A 90 27.53 10.51 0.49
CA ARG A 90 27.65 11.90 -0.01
C ARG A 90 27.50 12.97 1.07
N ALA A 91 26.95 12.62 2.23
CA ALA A 91 26.93 13.51 3.38
C ALA A 91 28.24 13.34 4.17
N GLY A 92 29.08 14.38 4.20
CA GLY A 92 30.10 14.51 5.26
C GLY A 92 29.44 14.49 6.66
N PRO A 93 30.19 14.62 7.76
CA PRO A 93 29.63 14.44 9.10
C PRO A 93 28.60 15.55 9.41
N ALA A 94 27.33 15.26 9.10
CA ALA A 94 26.17 16.08 9.34
C ALA A 94 25.24 15.27 10.23
N TYR A 95 24.97 15.83 11.40
CA TYR A 95 24.03 15.42 12.45
C TYR A 95 23.28 14.10 12.24
N ASP A 96 23.51 13.16 13.15
CA ASP A 96 22.86 11.87 13.34
C ASP A 96 21.35 11.94 13.69
N ARG A 97 20.64 12.97 13.18
CA ARG A 97 19.18 13.08 13.27
C ARG A 97 18.57 12.79 11.90
N ASP A 98 17.83 11.70 11.84
CA ASP A 98 16.90 11.45 10.74
C ASP A 98 15.77 12.51 10.81
N ASP A 99 15.88 13.58 10.02
CA ASP A 99 14.94 14.72 9.97
C ASP A 99 13.65 14.39 9.18
N THR A 100 13.49 13.16 8.68
CA THR A 100 12.33 12.73 7.89
C THR A 100 11.01 12.92 8.64
N LEU A 101 11.00 12.68 9.96
CA LEU A 101 9.83 12.91 10.79
C LEU A 101 9.51 14.41 10.90
N ASP A 102 10.51 15.26 11.02
CA ASP A 102 10.32 16.70 11.14
C ASP A 102 9.72 17.25 9.84
N VAL A 103 10.20 16.79 8.68
CA VAL A 103 9.63 17.10 7.37
C VAL A 103 8.19 16.61 7.26
N LEU A 104 7.88 15.38 7.71
CA LEU A 104 6.52 14.84 7.71
C LEU A 104 5.58 15.72 8.55
N LEU A 105 5.98 16.08 9.76
CA LEU A 105 5.18 16.93 10.65
C LEU A 105 4.96 18.32 10.06
N LEU A 106 5.98 18.89 9.42
CA LEU A 106 5.86 20.16 8.69
C LEU A 106 4.88 20.06 7.51
N CYS A 107 4.89 18.95 6.78
CA CYS A 107 3.92 18.71 5.69
C CYS A 107 2.48 18.54 6.19
N CYS A 108 2.29 18.24 7.48
CA CYS A 108 0.98 18.08 8.13
C CYS A 108 0.56 19.33 8.91
N HIS A 109 1.18 20.49 8.64
CA HIS A 109 0.90 21.74 9.35
C HIS A 109 -0.57 22.21 9.13
N PRO A 110 -1.28 22.72 10.16
CA PRO A 110 -2.71 23.10 10.07
C PRO A 110 -3.04 24.19 9.04
N ALA A 111 -2.03 24.92 8.56
CA ALA A 111 -2.22 25.91 7.50
C ALA A 111 -2.53 25.27 6.12
N LEU A 112 -2.32 23.96 5.99
CA LEU A 112 -2.60 23.16 4.80
C LEU A 112 -3.93 22.43 4.97
N ASP A 113 -4.71 22.37 3.90
CA ASP A 113 -5.83 21.42 3.83
C ASP A 113 -5.30 19.98 3.64
N ASP A 114 -6.15 18.98 3.90
CA ASP A 114 -5.80 17.57 3.79
C ASP A 114 -5.21 17.22 2.41
N ALA A 115 -5.78 17.75 1.34
CA ALA A 115 -5.33 17.45 -0.03
C ALA A 115 -3.94 18.00 -0.32
N ALA A 116 -3.62 19.19 0.19
CA ALA A 116 -2.31 19.81 0.09
C ALA A 116 -1.29 19.11 1.00
N ALA A 117 -1.66 18.77 2.23
CA ALA A 117 -0.81 18.07 3.19
C ALA A 117 -0.43 16.67 2.68
N VAL A 118 -1.40 15.91 2.16
CA VAL A 118 -1.17 14.59 1.56
C VAL A 118 -0.24 14.68 0.35
N ALA A 119 -0.54 15.57 -0.61
CA ALA A 119 0.28 15.73 -1.81
C ALA A 119 1.71 16.16 -1.49
N LEU A 120 1.87 17.07 -0.52
CA LEU A 120 3.19 17.53 -0.09
C LEU A 120 3.96 16.44 0.65
N THR A 121 3.31 15.67 1.52
CA THR A 121 3.92 14.55 2.26
C THR A 121 4.42 13.47 1.29
N LEU A 122 3.60 13.07 0.31
CA LEU A 122 4.00 12.10 -0.72
C LEU A 122 5.19 12.58 -1.55
N ARG A 123 5.27 13.89 -1.82
CA ARG A 123 6.38 14.47 -2.58
C ARG A 123 7.67 14.62 -1.77
N ALA A 124 7.57 15.09 -0.54
CA ALA A 124 8.72 15.46 0.29
C ALA A 124 9.29 14.28 1.09
N VAL A 125 8.42 13.38 1.55
CA VAL A 125 8.76 12.25 2.43
C VAL A 125 8.60 10.92 1.71
N GLY A 126 7.54 10.80 0.89
CA GLY A 126 7.27 9.60 0.09
C GLY A 126 8.17 9.46 -1.14
N GLY A 127 8.82 10.53 -1.59
CA GLY A 127 9.71 10.53 -2.75
C GLY A 127 9.00 10.42 -4.11
N LEU A 128 7.67 10.45 -4.16
CA LEU A 128 6.91 10.34 -5.42
C LEU A 128 7.11 11.56 -6.31
N THR A 129 7.08 11.37 -7.62
CA THR A 129 7.04 12.44 -8.62
C THR A 129 5.68 13.12 -8.66
N THR A 130 5.65 14.36 -9.15
CA THR A 130 4.38 15.09 -9.38
C THR A 130 3.45 14.29 -10.29
N ALA A 131 3.99 13.65 -11.33
CA ALA A 131 3.25 12.78 -12.25
C ALA A 131 2.62 11.57 -11.56
N GLU A 132 3.37 10.86 -10.71
CA GLU A 132 2.87 9.72 -9.94
C GLU A 132 1.76 10.13 -8.97
N ILE A 133 1.95 11.25 -8.25
CA ILE A 133 0.92 11.78 -7.34
C ILE A 133 -0.31 12.23 -8.16
N ALA A 134 -0.13 12.90 -9.29
CA ALA A 134 -1.25 13.33 -10.13
C ALA A 134 -2.08 12.15 -10.64
N ARG A 135 -1.41 11.07 -11.07
CA ARG A 135 -2.04 9.83 -11.52
C ARG A 135 -2.80 9.13 -10.39
N ALA A 136 -2.22 9.07 -9.21
CA ALA A 136 -2.88 8.52 -8.03
C ALA A 136 -4.18 9.27 -7.68
N PHE A 137 -4.16 10.59 -7.75
CA PHE A 137 -5.30 11.45 -7.44
C PHE A 137 -6.24 11.69 -8.64
N LEU A 138 -5.98 11.06 -9.79
CA LEU A 138 -6.73 11.23 -11.03
C LEU A 138 -6.92 12.70 -11.45
N VAL A 139 -5.87 13.51 -11.31
CA VAL A 139 -5.85 14.92 -11.72
C VAL A 139 -4.75 15.19 -12.75
N PRO A 140 -4.84 16.26 -13.56
CA PRO A 140 -3.74 16.66 -14.43
C PRO A 140 -2.47 16.98 -13.65
N GLU A 141 -1.30 16.60 -14.18
CA GLU A 141 0.00 16.84 -13.53
C GLU A 141 0.25 18.32 -13.20
N ALA A 142 -0.12 19.22 -14.11
CA ALA A 142 -0.01 20.66 -13.87
C ALA A 142 -0.87 21.14 -12.68
N THR A 143 -2.04 20.53 -12.45
CA THR A 143 -2.90 20.83 -11.30
C THR A 143 -2.25 20.36 -10.01
N MET A 144 -1.68 19.16 -10.00
CA MET A 144 -0.95 18.64 -8.86
C MET A 144 0.32 19.46 -8.55
N GLY A 145 1.07 19.86 -9.58
CA GLY A 145 2.25 20.73 -9.44
C GLY A 145 1.91 22.09 -8.81
N ARG A 146 0.80 22.71 -9.23
CA ARG A 146 0.29 23.94 -8.60
C ARG A 146 -0.10 23.73 -7.14
N ARG A 147 -0.77 22.61 -6.83
CA ARG A 147 -1.15 22.25 -5.45
C ARG A 147 0.06 22.12 -4.54
N ILE A 148 1.07 21.34 -4.96
CA ILE A 148 2.32 21.17 -4.21
C ILE A 148 3.05 22.50 -4.02
N SER A 149 3.14 23.32 -5.08
CA SER A 149 3.85 24.60 -5.01
C SER A 149 3.18 25.58 -4.04
N ARG A 150 1.84 25.68 -4.06
CA ARG A 150 1.08 26.49 -3.10
C ARG A 150 1.22 25.98 -1.67
N ALA A 151 1.22 24.66 -1.49
CA ALA A 151 1.44 24.05 -0.18
C ALA A 151 2.80 24.47 0.38
N LYS A 152 3.88 24.31 -0.38
CA LYS A 152 5.25 24.74 0.00
C LYS A 152 5.32 26.23 0.37
N GLN A 153 4.69 27.10 -0.43
CA GLN A 153 4.65 28.53 -0.13
C GLN A 153 3.93 28.83 1.19
N ARG A 154 2.89 28.07 1.52
CA ARG A 154 2.05 28.33 2.70
C ARG A 154 2.70 27.91 4.02
N ILE A 155 3.61 26.95 3.99
CA ILE A 155 4.40 26.52 5.16
C ILE A 155 5.82 27.10 5.16
N HIS A 156 6.15 27.98 4.22
CA HIS A 156 7.47 28.60 4.14
C HIS A 156 7.71 29.49 5.38
N GLY A 157 8.83 29.25 6.08
CA GLY A 157 9.22 30.01 7.28
C GLY A 157 8.42 29.68 8.54
N VAL A 158 7.57 28.66 8.50
CA VAL A 158 6.90 28.14 9.71
C VAL A 158 7.91 27.36 10.56
N PRO A 159 8.03 27.63 11.87
CA PRO A 159 8.92 26.88 12.74
C PRO A 159 8.47 25.41 12.85
N PHE A 160 9.42 24.50 13.01
CA PHE A 160 9.11 23.09 13.27
C PHE A 160 8.40 22.96 14.61
N ASP A 161 7.15 22.48 14.58
CA ASP A 161 6.40 22.13 15.77
C ASP A 161 6.16 20.62 15.80
N SER A 162 6.84 19.96 16.73
CA SER A 162 6.79 18.51 16.92
C SER A 162 5.56 18.01 17.70
N SER A 163 4.67 18.93 18.12
CA SER A 163 3.47 18.64 18.91
C SER A 163 2.23 18.27 18.08
N PHE A 164 2.26 18.45 16.75
CA PHE A 164 1.12 18.29 15.83
C PHE A 164 0.75 16.84 15.45
N ARG A 165 0.38 16.05 16.46
CA ARG A 165 0.11 14.61 16.31
C ARG A 165 -1.14 14.23 15.51
N PRO A 166 -2.32 14.85 15.71
CA PRO A 166 -3.56 14.35 15.09
C PRO A 166 -3.60 14.53 13.58
N ALA A 167 -3.09 15.67 13.07
CA ALA A 167 -3.07 15.97 11.64
C ALA A 167 -2.16 15.00 10.86
N ALA A 168 -1.01 14.65 11.43
CA ALA A 168 -0.08 13.70 10.81
C ALA A 168 -0.66 12.30 10.69
N LEU A 169 -1.32 11.80 11.75
CA LEU A 169 -2.00 10.50 11.72
C LEU A 169 -3.14 10.49 10.68
N ARG A 170 -3.91 11.57 10.60
CA ARG A 170 -4.97 11.72 9.58
C ARG A 170 -4.41 11.71 8.17
N VAL A 171 -3.34 12.47 7.89
CA VAL A 171 -2.70 12.50 6.58
C VAL A 171 -2.17 11.12 6.19
N LEU A 172 -1.50 10.41 7.11
CA LEU A 172 -1.03 9.04 6.88
C LEU A 172 -2.20 8.10 6.57
N TYR A 173 -3.28 8.17 7.34
CA TYR A 173 -4.48 7.38 7.10
C TYR A 173 -5.13 7.67 5.74
N LEU A 174 -5.18 8.95 5.33
CA LEU A 174 -5.71 9.34 4.02
C LEU A 174 -4.84 8.79 2.87
N ILE A 175 -3.51 8.86 2.99
CA ILE A 175 -2.60 8.26 2.00
C ILE A 175 -2.87 6.75 1.88
N PHE A 176 -2.99 6.07 3.02
CA PHE A 176 -3.27 4.64 3.05
C PHE A 176 -4.60 4.32 2.37
N ASN A 177 -5.68 5.04 2.73
CA ASN A 177 -7.00 4.82 2.18
C ASN A 177 -7.05 5.07 0.67
N GLU A 178 -6.37 6.11 0.17
CA GLU A 178 -6.29 6.35 -1.28
C GLU A 178 -5.62 5.17 -2.01
N GLY A 179 -4.52 4.65 -1.45
CA GLY A 179 -3.83 3.46 -1.99
C GLY A 179 -4.60 2.15 -1.82
N TYR A 180 -5.56 2.07 -0.89
CA TYR A 180 -6.29 0.85 -0.55
C TYR A 180 -7.69 0.77 -1.19
N ALA A 181 -8.39 1.90 -1.31
CA ALA A 181 -9.78 1.98 -1.74
C ALA A 181 -9.97 2.12 -3.26
N SER A 182 -9.02 2.76 -3.97
CA SER A 182 -9.19 3.08 -5.39
C SER A 182 -9.21 1.82 -6.27
N SER A 183 -10.06 1.81 -7.31
CA SER A 183 -10.17 0.75 -8.34
C SER A 183 -9.27 0.99 -9.56
N GLY A 184 -8.42 2.03 -9.53
CA GLY A 184 -7.56 2.48 -10.65
C GLY A 184 -6.34 1.58 -10.94
N ASP A 185 -5.28 2.12 -11.57
CA ASP A 185 -4.12 1.33 -11.99
C ASP A 185 -3.48 0.55 -10.80
N ALA A 186 -3.31 -0.77 -10.94
CA ALA A 186 -3.04 -1.68 -9.81
C ALA A 186 -1.66 -1.47 -9.16
N VAL A 187 -0.70 -0.94 -9.91
CA VAL A 187 0.70 -0.82 -9.51
C VAL A 187 0.91 0.38 -8.56
N HIS A 188 0.39 1.54 -8.94
CA HIS A 188 0.50 2.77 -8.14
C HIS A 188 -0.28 2.72 -6.82
N ARG A 189 -1.32 1.88 -6.72
CA ARG A 189 -2.08 1.65 -5.47
C ARG A 189 -1.26 0.93 -4.41
N VAL A 190 -0.51 -0.09 -4.84
CA VAL A 190 0.37 -0.87 -3.96
C VAL A 190 1.50 0.01 -3.42
N GLU A 191 1.97 0.98 -4.21
CA GLU A 191 3.00 1.94 -3.77
C GLU A 191 2.52 2.83 -2.63
N LEU A 192 1.34 3.44 -2.74
CA LEU A 192 0.86 4.42 -1.75
C LEU A 192 0.53 3.81 -0.40
N SER A 193 -0.13 2.66 -0.40
CA SER A 193 -0.49 1.96 0.83
C SER A 193 0.73 1.38 1.55
N ALA A 194 1.66 0.79 0.80
CA ALA A 194 2.94 0.35 1.35
C ALA A 194 3.77 1.54 1.88
N GLU A 195 3.74 2.67 1.18
CA GLU A 195 4.44 3.89 1.60
C GLU A 195 3.81 4.49 2.87
N ALA A 196 2.49 4.53 2.98
CA ALA A 196 1.82 4.95 4.21
C ALA A 196 2.21 4.06 5.41
N ILE A 197 2.25 2.74 5.22
CA ILE A 197 2.71 1.80 6.25
C ILE A 197 4.17 2.08 6.62
N ARG A 198 5.05 2.28 5.63
CA ARG A 198 6.47 2.59 5.85
C ARG A 198 6.66 3.87 6.66
N LEU A 199 5.97 4.94 6.28
CA LEU A 199 6.01 6.22 6.99
C LEU A 199 5.47 6.07 8.42
N THR A 200 4.34 5.39 8.59
CA THR A 200 3.75 5.15 9.92
C THR A 200 4.68 4.34 10.82
N ARG A 201 5.42 3.36 10.28
CA ARG A 201 6.48 2.63 11.02
C ARG A 201 7.61 3.54 11.47
N MET A 202 8.03 4.49 10.63
CA MET A 202 9.05 5.48 11.03
C MET A 202 8.55 6.36 12.18
N VAL A 203 7.29 6.79 12.14
CA VAL A 203 6.68 7.54 13.26
C VAL A 203 6.63 6.68 14.52
N ALA A 204 6.16 5.43 14.43
CA ALA A 204 6.06 4.50 15.55
C ALA A 204 7.42 4.22 16.21
N ALA A 205 8.49 4.08 15.42
CA ALA A 205 9.84 3.85 15.93
C ALA A 205 10.38 5.02 16.76
N ARG A 206 9.98 6.26 16.43
CA ARG A 206 10.42 7.48 17.12
C ARG A 206 9.52 7.87 18.27
N ARG A 207 8.30 7.32 18.32
CA ARG A 207 7.29 7.57 19.36
C ARG A 207 6.76 6.24 19.91
N PRO A 208 7.64 5.37 20.48
CA PRO A 208 7.24 4.05 20.94
C PRO A 208 6.15 4.10 22.01
N GLU A 209 6.04 5.20 22.76
CA GLU A 209 5.06 5.46 23.81
C GLU A 209 3.68 5.91 23.30
N ASP A 210 3.55 6.36 22.04
CA ASP A 210 2.29 6.89 21.51
C ASP A 210 1.36 5.75 21.03
N SER A 211 0.37 5.42 21.86
CA SER A 211 -0.59 4.34 21.59
C SER A 211 -1.45 4.60 20.35
N GLU A 212 -1.64 5.85 19.96
CA GLU A 212 -2.50 6.19 18.82
C GLU A 212 -1.75 6.03 17.49
N VAL A 213 -0.45 6.33 17.47
CA VAL A 213 0.44 5.96 16.35
C VAL A 213 0.46 4.44 16.17
N ALA A 214 0.57 3.69 17.27
CA ALA A 214 0.52 2.22 17.24
C ALA A 214 -0.83 1.70 16.72
N GLY A 215 -1.94 2.32 17.16
CA GLY A 215 -3.29 2.03 16.67
C GLY A 215 -3.43 2.23 15.17
N LEU A 216 -2.92 3.34 14.63
CA LEU A 216 -2.94 3.61 13.18
C LEU A 216 -2.12 2.57 12.41
N LEU A 217 -0.92 2.24 12.88
CA LEU A 217 -0.10 1.21 12.23
C LEU A 217 -0.81 -0.14 12.22
N ALA A 218 -1.39 -0.54 13.35
CA ALA A 218 -2.15 -1.78 13.45
C ALA A 218 -3.34 -1.79 12.47
N LEU A 219 -4.12 -0.71 12.42
CA LEU A 219 -5.24 -0.54 11.49
C LEU A 219 -4.79 -0.75 10.04
N MET A 220 -3.70 -0.09 9.63
CA MET A 220 -3.19 -0.21 8.26
C MET A 220 -2.75 -1.63 7.93
N LEU A 221 -2.01 -2.29 8.83
CA LEU A 221 -1.52 -3.66 8.62
C LEU A 221 -2.67 -4.66 8.52
N LEU A 222 -3.64 -4.60 9.45
CA LEU A 222 -4.82 -5.46 9.46
C LEU A 222 -5.67 -5.26 8.20
N THR A 223 -5.87 -4.00 7.80
CA THR A 223 -6.60 -3.68 6.58
C THR A 223 -5.86 -4.17 5.33
N ASP A 224 -4.55 -3.97 5.26
CA ASP A 224 -3.71 -4.38 4.13
C ASP A 224 -3.58 -5.90 4.01
N ALA A 225 -3.65 -6.64 5.12
CA ALA A 225 -3.61 -8.10 5.14
C ALA A 225 -4.67 -8.75 4.25
N ARG A 226 -5.81 -8.07 4.06
CA ARG A 226 -6.92 -8.56 3.22
C ARG A 226 -6.70 -8.35 1.73
N ARG A 227 -5.71 -7.54 1.35
CA ARG A 227 -5.46 -7.14 -0.04
C ARG A 227 -5.45 -8.30 -1.04
N PRO A 228 -4.80 -9.46 -0.76
CA PRO A 228 -4.77 -10.54 -1.72
C PRO A 228 -6.15 -11.14 -2.02
N ALA A 229 -7.16 -10.95 -1.17
CA ALA A 229 -8.52 -11.43 -1.35
C ALA A 229 -9.49 -10.37 -1.93
N ARG A 230 -9.09 -9.09 -2.03
CA ARG A 230 -9.96 -7.98 -2.47
C ARG A 230 -10.33 -8.00 -3.94
N THR A 231 -9.52 -8.66 -4.77
CA THR A 231 -9.74 -8.73 -6.21
C THR A 231 -9.88 -10.18 -6.66
N GLY A 232 -10.98 -10.47 -7.34
CA GLY A 232 -11.20 -11.78 -7.93
C GLY A 232 -10.41 -11.97 -9.23
N THR A 233 -10.63 -13.09 -9.91
CA THR A 233 -9.83 -13.51 -11.07
C THR A 233 -9.99 -12.60 -12.29
N SER A 234 -11.09 -11.85 -12.36
CA SER A 234 -11.38 -10.88 -13.42
C SER A 234 -11.08 -9.43 -13.03
N GLY A 235 -10.49 -9.20 -11.83
CA GLY A 235 -10.15 -7.87 -11.33
C GLY A 235 -11.32 -7.12 -10.66
N GLU A 236 -12.46 -7.78 -10.50
CA GLU A 236 -13.62 -7.29 -9.75
C GLU A 236 -13.32 -7.18 -8.25
N LEU A 237 -13.94 -6.20 -7.59
CA LEU A 237 -13.87 -6.06 -6.14
C LEU A 237 -14.73 -7.12 -5.46
N VAL A 238 -14.15 -7.83 -4.49
CA VAL A 238 -14.83 -8.87 -3.70
C VAL A 238 -15.28 -8.27 -2.36
N PRO A 239 -16.58 -8.27 -2.04
CA PRO A 239 -17.11 -7.82 -0.75
C PRO A 239 -16.44 -8.55 0.42
N LEU A 240 -16.24 -7.86 1.56
CA LEU A 240 -15.54 -8.43 2.72
C LEU A 240 -16.14 -9.77 3.20
N THR A 241 -17.45 -9.93 3.11
CA THR A 241 -18.16 -11.16 3.49
C THR A 241 -17.93 -12.32 2.53
N GLU A 242 -17.51 -12.05 1.31
CA GLU A 242 -17.26 -13.02 0.24
C GLU A 242 -15.75 -13.29 0.04
N GLN A 243 -14.89 -12.53 0.71
CA GLN A 243 -13.44 -12.71 0.62
C GLN A 243 -13.03 -14.06 1.21
N ASP A 244 -12.22 -14.78 0.44
CA ASP A 244 -11.53 -15.98 0.91
C ASP A 244 -10.45 -15.59 1.95
N ARG A 245 -10.78 -15.80 3.23
CA ARG A 245 -9.91 -15.46 4.36
C ARG A 245 -8.62 -16.26 4.39
N SER A 246 -8.56 -17.42 3.72
CA SER A 246 -7.31 -18.20 3.61
C SER A 246 -6.23 -17.49 2.80
N ARG A 247 -6.62 -16.51 1.96
CA ARG A 247 -5.72 -15.67 1.18
C ARG A 247 -5.23 -14.44 1.92
N TRP A 248 -5.70 -14.19 3.14
CA TRP A 248 -5.25 -13.04 3.93
C TRP A 248 -3.81 -13.26 4.42
N ASP A 249 -3.05 -12.17 4.50
CA ASP A 249 -1.66 -12.21 4.95
C ASP A 249 -1.59 -12.43 6.46
N ALA A 250 -1.36 -13.68 6.86
CA ALA A 250 -1.25 -14.06 8.26
C ALA A 250 -0.08 -13.38 8.98
N GLY A 251 0.97 -12.94 8.27
CA GLY A 251 2.09 -12.20 8.83
C GLY A 251 1.66 -10.81 9.29
N LEU A 252 1.00 -10.06 8.39
CA LEU A 252 0.45 -8.74 8.69
C LEU A 252 -0.62 -8.80 9.79
N ILE A 253 -1.48 -9.83 9.80
CA ILE A 253 -2.48 -10.03 10.86
C ILE A 253 -1.82 -10.22 12.22
N ARG A 254 -0.82 -11.11 12.31
CA ARG A 254 -0.09 -11.35 13.57
C ARG A 254 0.61 -10.09 14.07
N GLU A 255 1.27 -9.37 13.17
CA GLU A 255 1.98 -8.15 13.52
C GLU A 255 1.02 -7.04 13.99
N GLY A 256 -0.04 -6.74 13.21
CA GLY A 256 -1.02 -5.72 13.56
C GLY A 256 -1.73 -6.02 14.88
N THR A 257 -2.08 -7.31 15.10
CA THR A 257 -2.62 -7.79 16.38
C THR A 257 -1.65 -7.55 17.53
N ALA A 258 -0.38 -7.91 17.39
CA ALA A 258 0.60 -7.76 18.47
C ALA A 258 0.83 -6.28 18.85
N ILE A 259 0.87 -5.39 17.85
CA ILE A 259 0.99 -3.94 18.04
C ILE A 259 -0.25 -3.40 18.78
N LEU A 260 -1.45 -3.79 18.35
CA LEU A 260 -2.70 -3.36 18.98
C LEU A 260 -2.81 -3.82 20.43
N ASP A 261 -2.52 -5.09 20.70
CA ASP A 261 -2.56 -5.64 22.06
C ASP A 261 -1.56 -4.92 22.98
N ALA A 262 -0.39 -4.50 22.44
CA ALA A 262 0.58 -3.70 23.17
C ALA A 262 0.11 -2.27 23.44
N ALA A 263 -0.59 -1.64 22.50
CA ALA A 263 -1.17 -0.31 22.66
C ALA A 263 -2.25 -0.31 23.76
N PHE A 264 -3.15 -1.30 23.77
CA PHE A 264 -4.22 -1.41 24.77
C PHE A 264 -3.72 -1.60 26.20
N ARG A 265 -2.58 -2.26 26.41
CA ARG A 265 -1.98 -2.40 27.75
C ARG A 265 -1.58 -1.06 28.39
N ARG A 266 -1.52 0.03 27.61
CA ARG A 266 -1.15 1.37 28.09
C ARG A 266 -2.36 2.20 28.56
N GLY A 267 -3.58 1.71 28.36
CA GLY A 267 -4.80 2.25 28.97
C GLY A 267 -5.40 3.51 28.32
N GLN A 268 -4.78 4.08 27.27
CA GLN A 268 -5.35 5.19 26.51
C GLN A 268 -5.95 4.69 25.19
N VAL A 269 -7.28 4.66 25.10
CA VAL A 269 -8.00 4.23 23.89
C VAL A 269 -8.33 5.44 23.03
N GLY A 270 -7.92 5.42 21.76
CA GLY A 270 -8.25 6.43 20.76
C GLY A 270 -8.92 5.88 19.50
N GLU A 271 -9.16 6.75 18.53
CA GLU A 271 -9.93 6.50 17.32
C GLU A 271 -9.34 5.35 16.48
N TYR A 272 -8.06 5.43 16.14
CA TYR A 272 -7.40 4.45 15.29
C TYR A 272 -7.23 3.12 16.00
N GLN A 273 -7.07 3.12 17.32
CA GLN A 273 -7.04 1.88 18.10
C GLN A 273 -8.39 1.14 18.07
N LEU A 274 -9.51 1.87 18.17
CA LEU A 274 -10.84 1.26 18.06
C LEU A 274 -11.10 0.74 16.65
N GLN A 275 -10.76 1.52 15.61
CA GLN A 275 -10.85 1.07 14.23
C GLN A 275 -9.98 -0.17 13.98
N ALA A 276 -8.76 -0.21 14.52
CA ALA A 276 -7.87 -1.38 14.45
C ALA A 276 -8.46 -2.59 15.17
N ALA A 277 -9.10 -2.41 16.32
CA ALA A 277 -9.75 -3.50 17.04
C ALA A 277 -10.92 -4.10 16.26
N ILE A 278 -11.74 -3.26 15.62
CA ILE A 278 -12.79 -3.73 14.71
C ILE A 278 -12.17 -4.53 13.56
N ALA A 279 -11.09 -4.04 12.96
CA ALA A 279 -10.37 -4.76 11.90
C ALA A 279 -9.82 -6.11 12.41
N ALA A 280 -9.24 -6.16 13.61
CA ALA A 280 -8.70 -7.37 14.21
C ALA A 280 -9.78 -8.44 14.47
N LEU A 281 -10.99 -8.05 14.87
CA LEU A 281 -12.10 -8.99 15.09
C LEU A 281 -12.55 -9.68 13.80
N HIS A 282 -12.54 -8.95 12.69
CA HIS A 282 -12.72 -9.57 11.37
C HIS A 282 -11.57 -10.51 11.03
N ASP A 283 -10.32 -10.06 11.22
CA ASP A 283 -9.10 -10.77 10.80
C ASP A 283 -8.85 -12.07 11.57
N ARG A 284 -9.23 -12.12 12.84
CA ARG A 284 -9.04 -13.28 13.72
C ARG A 284 -10.09 -14.37 13.51
N ALA A 285 -11.26 -14.03 12.99
CA ALA A 285 -12.32 -15.01 12.76
C ALA A 285 -12.05 -15.84 11.51
N ALA A 286 -12.18 -17.17 11.59
CA ALA A 286 -11.93 -18.06 10.45
C ALA A 286 -13.05 -18.00 9.40
N SER A 287 -14.24 -17.49 9.75
CA SER A 287 -15.34 -17.25 8.82
C SER A 287 -16.21 -16.06 9.25
N VAL A 288 -17.08 -15.60 8.35
CA VAL A 288 -18.07 -14.55 8.63
C VAL A 288 -18.99 -14.94 9.79
N ALA A 289 -19.41 -16.21 9.85
CA ALA A 289 -20.28 -16.72 10.91
C ALA A 289 -19.60 -16.73 12.29
N GLN A 290 -18.28 -16.82 12.33
CA GLN A 290 -17.49 -16.80 13.58
C GLN A 290 -16.97 -15.40 13.95
N THR A 291 -17.36 -14.37 13.20
CA THR A 291 -16.99 -12.99 13.52
C THR A 291 -17.80 -12.53 14.74
N ASP A 292 -17.13 -11.93 15.74
CA ASP A 292 -17.79 -11.42 16.94
C ASP A 292 -18.50 -10.09 16.65
N TRP A 293 -19.66 -10.19 16.02
CA TRP A 293 -20.51 -9.05 15.68
C TRP A 293 -20.96 -8.23 16.90
N PRO A 294 -21.36 -8.84 18.04
CA PRO A 294 -21.67 -8.08 19.25
C PRO A 294 -20.51 -7.20 19.73
N GLN A 295 -19.27 -7.73 19.72
CA GLN A 295 -18.11 -6.95 20.12
C GLN A 295 -17.78 -5.84 19.10
N ILE A 296 -17.91 -6.11 17.80
CA ILE A 296 -17.74 -5.09 16.75
C ILE A 296 -18.75 -3.95 16.94
N GLN A 297 -20.01 -4.26 17.20
CA GLN A 297 -21.05 -3.26 17.47
C GLN A 297 -20.69 -2.40 18.69
N ALA A 298 -20.28 -3.03 19.80
CA ALA A 298 -19.87 -2.31 21.00
C ALA A 298 -18.68 -1.36 20.74
N LEU A 299 -17.71 -1.76 19.91
CA LEU A 299 -16.58 -0.92 19.52
C LEU A 299 -17.02 0.26 18.64
N TYR A 300 -17.97 0.07 17.73
CA TYR A 300 -18.55 1.17 16.95
C TYR A 300 -19.27 2.18 17.84
N GLU A 301 -20.04 1.73 18.83
CA GLU A 301 -20.71 2.62 19.79
C GLU A 301 -19.72 3.46 20.61
N ILE A 302 -18.54 2.92 20.94
CA ILE A 302 -17.48 3.68 21.60
C ILE A 302 -16.84 4.67 20.61
N LEU A 303 -16.56 4.22 19.39
CA LEU A 303 -15.97 5.04 18.33
C LEU A 303 -16.84 6.28 18.04
N GLU A 304 -18.15 6.10 17.93
CA GLU A 304 -19.12 7.19 17.71
C GLU A 304 -19.13 8.20 18.86
N ARG A 305 -19.02 7.73 20.11
CA ARG A 305 -18.95 8.59 21.30
C ARG A 305 -17.71 9.48 21.31
N ILE A 306 -16.55 8.95 20.89
CA ILE A 306 -15.29 9.71 20.93
C ILE A 306 -15.07 10.61 19.71
N THR A 307 -15.62 10.24 18.55
CA THR A 307 -15.51 11.01 17.30
C THR A 307 -16.62 12.05 17.15
N GLY A 308 -17.68 11.95 17.96
CA GLY A 308 -18.81 12.86 17.96
C GLY A 308 -19.70 12.63 16.74
N SER A 309 -20.57 11.64 16.81
CA SER A 309 -21.63 11.44 15.80
C SER A 309 -22.56 12.66 15.73
N ARG A 310 -22.70 13.22 14.51
CA ARG A 310 -23.70 14.23 14.11
C ARG A 310 -25.12 13.65 13.92
N TRP A 311 -25.36 12.38 14.26
CA TRP A 311 -26.63 11.68 13.96
C TRP A 311 -27.57 11.53 15.17
N SER A 312 -27.42 12.34 16.21
CA SER A 312 -28.32 12.37 17.37
C SER A 312 -28.73 13.79 17.79
N ARG A 313 -29.09 14.64 16.82
CA ARG A 313 -29.95 15.82 17.04
C ARG A 313 -30.92 15.99 15.88
#